data_AF-A0A819G6N3-F1
#
_entry.id   AF-A0A819G6N3-F1
#
_cell.length_a   1.000
_cell.length_b   1.000
_cell.length_c   1.000
_cell.angle_alpha   90.00
_cell.angle_beta   90.00
_cell.angle_gamma   90.00
#
_symmetry.space_group_name_H-M   'P 1'
#
loop_
_entity.id
_entity.type
_entity.pdbx_description
1 polymer ?
#
loop_
_entity_poly.entity_id
_entity_poly.type
_entity_poly.pdbx_seq_one_letter_code
_entity_poly.pdbx_strand_id
1 'polypeptide(L)'
;MWENDVKSVGFYFSAHWCPPPCRAFTPKLAELYKEAQAISHGFRIVFVSCDEDEESFNSDRAEMPWPAVPLNAGTLLEAYFQFSDIPSLFIISSDGKVLSRHGHGDVSVKGIEALKTWGRGEKLPPLLPEEFPWNFFCDGCQMYPIIGQRYYCSTCGHYDLCSACEKKGHEHPLELIPQPTENEDD
;
A
#
# COMPACT_ATOMS: atom_id res chain seq x y z
N MET A 1 -5.86 24.90 -5.71
CA MET A 1 -4.48 25.43 -5.78
C MET A 1 -3.79 24.84 -4.57
N TRP A 2 -2.82 23.95 -4.77
CA TRP A 2 -2.17 23.21 -3.69
C TRP A 2 -1.34 24.21 -2.85
N GLU A 3 -1.11 23.95 -1.56
CA GLU A 3 -0.07 24.69 -0.82
C GLU A 3 1.24 24.59 -1.62
N ASN A 4 1.93 25.72 -1.85
CA ASN A 4 3.01 25.84 -2.84
C ASN A 4 4.18 24.84 -2.66
N ASP A 5 4.23 24.13 -1.53
CA ASP A 5 5.31 23.23 -1.15
C ASP A 5 5.00 21.74 -1.41
N VAL A 6 3.72 21.36 -1.62
CA VAL A 6 3.34 19.96 -1.83
C VAL A 6 3.75 19.49 -3.24
N LYS A 7 4.55 18.42 -3.29
CA LYS A 7 5.06 17.78 -4.51
C LYS A 7 4.31 16.52 -4.89
N SER A 8 3.68 15.85 -3.93
CA SER A 8 2.83 14.69 -4.19
C SER A 8 1.80 14.44 -3.09
N VAL A 9 0.73 13.72 -3.45
CA VAL A 9 -0.32 13.23 -2.54
C VAL A 9 -0.44 11.72 -2.67
N GLY A 10 -0.51 11.05 -1.53
CA GLY A 10 -0.87 9.65 -1.39
C GLY A 10 -2.35 9.48 -1.11
N PHE A 11 -3.07 8.73 -1.94
CA PHE A 11 -4.44 8.30 -1.68
C PHE A 11 -4.41 6.94 -0.99
N TYR A 12 -4.79 6.93 0.28
CA TYR A 12 -4.76 5.73 1.13
C TYR A 12 -6.16 5.15 1.26
N PHE A 13 -6.39 4.01 0.62
CA PHE A 13 -7.62 3.24 0.67
C PHE A 13 -7.51 2.13 1.72
N SER A 14 -8.39 2.16 2.71
CA SER A 14 -8.45 1.15 3.77
C SER A 14 -9.84 1.15 4.42
N ALA A 15 -10.10 0.19 5.29
CA ALA A 15 -11.37 0.07 6.00
C ALA A 15 -11.20 -0.61 7.36
N HIS A 16 -12.18 -0.41 8.24
CA HIS A 16 -12.17 -0.98 9.58
C HIS A 16 -12.27 -2.50 9.55
N TRP A 17 -13.09 -3.02 8.63
CA TRP A 17 -13.27 -4.45 8.39
C TRP A 17 -12.05 -5.15 7.77
N CYS A 18 -11.02 -4.39 7.36
CA CYS A 18 -9.82 -4.94 6.75
C CYS A 18 -9.11 -5.91 7.72
N PRO A 19 -8.60 -7.07 7.27
CA PRO A 19 -8.02 -8.07 8.16
C PRO A 19 -6.81 -7.53 8.95
N PRO A 20 -6.47 -8.13 10.12
CA PRO A 20 -5.38 -7.64 10.98
C PRO A 20 -4.05 -7.25 10.31
N PRO A 21 -3.49 -7.99 9.33
CA PRO A 21 -2.26 -7.57 8.66
C PRO A 21 -2.37 -6.21 7.95
N CYS A 22 -3.55 -5.90 7.40
CA CYS A 22 -3.85 -4.60 6.79
C CYS A 22 -3.94 -3.49 7.84
N ARG A 23 -4.62 -3.74 8.97
CA ARG A 23 -4.74 -2.75 10.05
C ARG A 23 -3.40 -2.45 10.72
N ALA A 24 -2.46 -3.40 10.73
CA ALA A 24 -1.11 -3.19 11.24
C ALA A 24 -0.29 -2.18 10.40
N PHE A 25 -0.69 -1.92 9.15
CA PHE A 25 0.00 -0.96 8.29
C PHE A 25 -0.28 0.50 8.69
N THR A 26 -1.52 0.83 9.10
CA THR A 26 -1.91 2.21 9.43
C THR A 26 -1.02 2.86 10.50
N PRO A 27 -0.76 2.22 11.67
CA PRO A 27 0.10 2.81 12.69
C PRO A 27 1.53 3.04 12.19
N LYS A 28 2.10 2.07 11.47
CA LYS A 28 3.44 2.18 10.87
C LYS A 28 3.52 3.35 9.89
N LEU A 29 2.52 3.49 9.02
CA LEU A 29 2.46 4.60 8.07
C LEU A 29 2.31 5.95 8.78
N ALA A 30 1.52 6.01 9.85
CA ALA A 30 1.30 7.22 10.65
C ALA A 30 2.59 7.71 11.33
N GLU A 31 3.39 6.80 11.88
CA GLU A 31 4.70 7.13 12.48
C GLU A 31 5.67 7.69 11.42
N LEU A 32 5.87 6.95 10.32
CA LEU A 32 6.74 7.38 9.22
C LEU A 32 6.29 8.71 8.61
N TYR A 33 4.98 8.93 8.50
CA TYR A 33 4.43 10.19 8.00
C TYR A 33 4.75 11.37 8.93
N LYS A 34 4.60 11.21 10.24
CA LYS A 34 4.97 12.26 11.21
C LYS A 34 6.45 12.61 11.12
N GLU A 35 7.32 11.61 11.00
CA GLU A 35 8.76 11.82 10.82
C GLU A 35 9.08 12.53 9.50
N ALA A 36 8.47 12.12 8.39
CA ALA A 36 8.66 12.75 7.09
C ALA A 36 8.18 14.22 7.10
N GLN A 37 7.03 14.49 7.74
CA GLN A 37 6.47 15.83 7.88
C GLN A 37 7.34 16.77 8.73
N ALA A 38 8.17 16.24 9.64
CA ALA A 38 9.15 17.03 10.38
C ALA A 38 10.36 17.46 9.53
N ILE A 39 10.59 16.79 8.39
CA ILE A 39 11.69 17.06 7.46
C ILE A 39 11.23 17.96 6.31
N SER A 40 10.07 17.64 5.73
CA SER A 40 9.52 18.33 4.58
C SER A 40 8.02 18.17 4.52
N HIS A 41 7.34 19.23 4.09
CA HIS A 41 5.91 19.22 3.81
C HIS A 41 5.59 18.87 2.35
N GLY A 42 6.55 18.32 1.60
CA GLY A 42 6.39 18.00 0.18
C GLY A 42 5.48 16.80 -0.11
N PHE A 43 5.18 15.95 0.86
CA PHE A 43 4.26 14.82 0.71
C PHE A 43 3.05 14.99 1.64
N ARG A 44 1.88 14.56 1.17
CA ARG A 44 0.64 14.54 1.95
C ARG A 44 -0.06 13.20 1.73
N ILE A 45 -0.80 12.74 2.73
CA ILE A 45 -1.70 11.60 2.59
C ILE A 45 -3.14 12.10 2.71
N VAL A 46 -4.04 11.47 1.97
CA VAL A 46 -5.49 11.62 2.12
C VAL A 46 -6.08 10.22 2.29
N PHE A 47 -6.81 10.01 3.39
CA PHE A 47 -7.54 8.77 3.62
C PHE A 47 -8.84 8.73 2.81
N VAL A 48 -9.10 7.59 2.18
CA VAL A 48 -10.34 7.27 1.50
C VAL A 48 -10.84 5.96 2.10
N SER A 49 -11.88 6.04 2.92
CA SER A 49 -12.43 4.85 3.57
C SER A 49 -13.24 4.02 2.58
N CYS A 50 -13.10 2.70 2.67
CA CYS A 50 -13.95 1.71 2.01
C CYS A 50 -15.00 1.12 2.98
N ASP A 51 -15.24 1.76 4.12
CA ASP A 51 -16.36 1.42 5.01
C ASP A 51 -17.67 2.00 4.47
N GLU A 52 -18.79 1.40 4.87
CA GLU A 52 -20.13 1.85 4.48
C GLU A 52 -20.84 2.65 5.59
N ASP A 53 -20.26 2.70 6.80
CA ASP A 53 -20.86 3.31 7.98
C ASP A 53 -19.95 4.33 8.67
N GLU A 54 -20.56 5.33 9.30
CA GLU A 54 -19.85 6.44 9.96
C GLU A 54 -19.09 6.01 11.21
N GLU A 55 -19.51 4.96 11.91
CA GLU A 55 -18.88 4.52 13.16
C GLU A 55 -17.48 3.96 12.87
N SER A 56 -17.42 3.01 11.93
CA SER A 56 -16.19 2.43 11.39
C SER A 56 -15.27 3.51 10.81
N PHE A 57 -15.81 4.40 9.98
CA PHE A 57 -15.06 5.53 9.41
C PHE A 57 -14.40 6.41 10.48
N ASN A 58 -15.18 6.81 11.49
CA ASN A 58 -14.71 7.72 12.53
C ASN A 58 -13.67 7.04 13.44
N SER A 59 -13.84 5.75 13.72
CA SER A 59 -12.86 4.96 14.48
C SER A 59 -11.49 4.99 13.81
N ASP A 60 -11.42 4.61 12.54
CA ASP A 60 -10.17 4.58 11.78
C ASP A 60 -9.57 5.98 11.59
N ARG A 61 -10.41 6.96 11.29
CA ARG A 61 -9.99 8.35 11.11
C ARG A 61 -9.30 8.92 12.36
N ALA A 62 -9.75 8.55 13.56
CA ALA A 62 -9.21 9.07 14.81
C ALA A 62 -7.74 8.67 15.04
N GLU A 63 -7.29 7.57 14.45
CA GLU A 63 -5.92 7.07 14.58
C GLU A 63 -4.94 7.75 13.61
N MET A 64 -5.46 8.41 12.57
CA MET A 64 -4.67 8.90 11.44
C MET A 64 -4.32 10.39 11.55
N PRO A 65 -3.04 10.79 11.30
CA PRO A 65 -2.61 12.19 11.37
C PRO A 65 -2.96 13.02 10.11
N TRP A 66 -3.48 12.38 9.07
CA TRP A 66 -3.83 13.01 7.79
C TRP A 66 -5.34 13.26 7.65
N PRO A 67 -5.77 14.16 6.73
CA PRO A 67 -7.18 14.34 6.41
C PRO A 67 -7.79 13.11 5.72
N ALA A 68 -9.13 13.08 5.70
CA ALA A 68 -9.90 12.08 4.99
C ALA A 68 -10.90 12.74 4.04
N VAL A 69 -11.19 12.06 2.93
CA VAL A 69 -12.36 12.35 2.11
C VAL A 69 -13.60 12.02 2.95
N PRO A 70 -14.66 12.87 2.94
CA PRO A 70 -15.92 12.52 3.59
C PRO A 70 -16.44 11.16 3.12
N LEU A 71 -17.05 10.40 4.04
CA LEU A 71 -17.64 9.10 3.72
C LEU A 71 -18.58 9.22 2.51
N ASN A 72 -18.52 8.24 1.60
CA ASN A 72 -19.27 8.20 0.33
C ASN A 72 -18.92 9.27 -0.73
N ALA A 73 -17.98 10.18 -0.46
CA ALA A 73 -17.48 11.14 -1.46
C ALA A 73 -16.25 10.62 -2.25
N GLY A 74 -15.77 9.41 -1.95
CA GLY A 74 -14.60 8.77 -2.55
C GLY A 74 -14.85 7.94 -3.80
N THR A 75 -16.11 7.73 -4.21
CA THR A 75 -16.49 6.76 -5.28
C THR A 75 -15.80 7.01 -6.63
N LEU A 76 -15.58 8.27 -7.01
CA LEU A 76 -14.83 8.61 -8.23
C LEU A 76 -13.34 8.25 -8.12
N LEU A 77 -12.74 8.36 -6.93
CA LEU A 77 -11.35 7.98 -6.71
C LEU A 77 -11.20 6.46 -6.80
N GLU A 78 -12.12 5.70 -6.19
CA GLU A 78 -12.15 4.24 -6.30
C GLU A 78 -12.25 3.78 -7.76
N ALA A 79 -13.18 4.37 -8.52
CA ALA A 79 -13.34 4.09 -9.95
C ALA A 79 -12.12 4.49 -10.78
N TYR A 80 -11.41 5.56 -10.40
CA TYR A 80 -10.20 6.02 -11.10
C TYR A 80 -9.01 5.10 -10.85
N PHE A 81 -8.78 4.69 -9.60
CA PHE A 81 -7.62 3.88 -9.23
C PHE A 81 -7.78 2.39 -9.53
N GLN A 82 -9.01 1.89 -9.61
CA GLN A 82 -9.34 0.50 -9.97
C GLN A 82 -8.54 -0.55 -9.18
N PHE A 83 -8.38 -0.34 -7.87
CA PHE A 83 -7.74 -1.32 -7.00
C PHE A 83 -8.71 -2.47 -6.69
N SER A 84 -8.17 -3.67 -6.49
CA SER A 84 -8.95 -4.87 -6.15
C SER A 84 -8.88 -5.24 -4.68
N ASP A 85 -7.87 -4.73 -3.95
CA ASP A 85 -7.59 -5.11 -2.57
C ASP A 85 -7.24 -3.89 -1.71
N ILE A 86 -7.53 -4.00 -0.40
CA ILE A 86 -7.11 -3.04 0.63
C ILE A 86 -6.14 -3.70 1.63
N PRO A 87 -5.19 -2.95 2.22
CA PRO A 87 -4.97 -1.53 2.03
C PRO A 87 -4.27 -1.25 0.69
N SER A 88 -4.62 -0.13 0.07
CA SER A 88 -3.97 0.36 -1.15
C SER A 88 -3.50 1.78 -0.96
N LEU A 89 -2.29 2.11 -1.45
CA LEU A 89 -1.72 3.45 -1.36
C LEU A 89 -1.17 3.85 -2.73
N PHE A 90 -1.81 4.83 -3.36
CA PHE A 90 -1.42 5.37 -4.67
C PHE A 90 -0.78 6.74 -4.50
N ILE A 91 0.37 6.96 -5.14
CA ILE A 91 1.10 8.21 -5.04
C ILE A 91 1.02 8.97 -6.35
N ILE A 92 0.46 10.18 -6.30
CA ILE A 92 0.28 11.09 -7.43
C ILE A 92 1.09 12.35 -7.18
N SER A 93 1.94 12.75 -8.13
CA SER A 93 2.65 14.03 -8.06
C SER A 93 1.71 15.21 -8.26
N SER A 94 2.14 16.42 -7.87
CA SER A 94 1.34 17.63 -8.02
C SER A 94 1.07 18.03 -9.48
N ASP A 95 1.83 17.49 -10.44
CA ASP A 95 1.59 17.61 -11.88
C ASP A 95 0.72 16.47 -12.46
N GLY A 96 0.18 15.60 -11.61
CA GLY A 96 -0.79 14.56 -11.98
C GLY A 96 -0.20 13.24 -12.46
N LYS A 97 1.12 13.05 -12.38
CA LYS A 97 1.76 11.78 -12.77
C LYS A 97 1.65 10.76 -11.63
N VAL A 98 1.50 9.50 -12.02
CA VAL A 98 1.56 8.38 -11.07
C VAL A 98 3.03 8.15 -10.69
N LEU A 99 3.37 8.38 -9.42
CA LEU A 99 4.68 8.08 -8.86
C LEU A 99 4.78 6.65 -8.33
N SER A 100 3.67 6.09 -7.83
CA SER A 100 3.57 4.68 -7.44
C SER A 100 2.12 4.20 -7.41
N ARG A 101 1.88 2.97 -7.88
CA ARG A 101 0.62 2.23 -7.70
C ARG A 101 0.68 1.22 -6.54
N HIS A 102 1.85 1.05 -5.93
CA HIS A 102 2.15 0.02 -4.94
C HIS A 102 2.73 0.62 -3.66
N GLY A 103 2.30 1.84 -3.30
CA GLY A 103 2.88 2.62 -2.21
C GLY A 103 2.85 1.89 -0.86
N HIS A 104 1.88 1.03 -0.62
CA HIS A 104 1.83 0.17 0.57
C HIS A 104 3.06 -0.74 0.65
N GLY A 105 3.40 -1.38 -0.47
CA GLY A 105 4.58 -2.20 -0.62
C GLY A 105 5.88 -1.39 -0.53
N ASP A 106 5.93 -0.24 -1.20
CA ASP A 106 7.09 0.65 -1.17
C ASP A 106 7.43 1.09 0.26
N VAL A 107 6.43 1.49 1.05
CA VAL A 107 6.61 1.83 2.47
C VAL A 107 7.04 0.61 3.28
N SER A 108 6.51 -0.57 2.97
CA SER A 108 6.86 -1.79 3.67
C SER A 108 8.34 -2.16 3.51
N VAL A 109 8.90 -1.93 2.33
CA VAL A 109 10.28 -2.27 1.96
C VAL A 109 11.26 -1.13 2.27
N LYS A 110 10.96 0.10 1.84
CA LYS A 110 11.87 1.25 1.89
C LYS A 110 11.64 2.16 3.10
N GLY A 111 10.53 2.00 3.82
CA GLY A 111 10.22 2.78 5.01
C GLY A 111 10.18 4.29 4.73
N ILE A 112 10.88 5.08 5.56
CA ILE A 112 10.90 6.54 5.45
C ILE A 112 11.48 7.05 4.13
N GLU A 113 12.35 6.30 3.47
CA GLU A 113 12.96 6.72 2.20
C GLU A 113 11.94 6.80 1.06
N ALA A 114 10.87 5.99 1.12
CA ALA A 114 9.73 6.13 0.21
C ALA A 114 9.08 7.51 0.34
N LEU A 115 8.73 7.90 1.57
CA LEU A 115 8.07 9.17 1.86
C LEU A 115 8.97 10.37 1.53
N LYS A 116 10.28 10.29 1.82
CA LYS A 116 11.23 11.35 1.45
C LYS A 116 11.32 11.54 -0.06
N THR A 117 11.30 10.44 -0.81
CA THR A 117 11.36 10.46 -2.28
C THR A 117 10.12 11.10 -2.88
N TRP A 118 8.93 10.69 -2.40
CA TRP A 118 7.67 11.32 -2.81
C TRP A 118 7.58 12.78 -2.35
N GLY A 119 8.19 13.12 -1.21
CA GLY A 119 8.31 14.50 -0.74
C GLY A 119 9.11 15.42 -1.68
N ARG A 120 9.94 14.86 -2.56
CA ARG A 120 10.62 15.58 -3.65
C ARG A 120 9.83 15.54 -4.96
N GLY A 121 8.73 14.80 -5.03
CA GLY A 121 7.95 14.57 -6.25
C GLY A 121 8.58 13.55 -7.20
N GLU A 122 9.45 12.69 -6.69
CA GLU A 122 10.23 11.74 -7.47
C GLU A 122 9.61 10.33 -7.43
N LYS A 123 9.82 9.54 -8.50
CA LYS A 123 9.57 8.10 -8.49
C LYS A 123 10.67 7.38 -7.70
N LEU A 124 10.29 6.30 -7.01
CA LEU A 124 11.29 5.37 -6.49
C LEU A 124 11.98 4.66 -7.65
N PRO A 125 13.27 4.27 -7.50
CA PRO A 125 13.90 3.38 -8.46
C PRO A 125 13.14 2.05 -8.53
N PRO A 126 13.19 1.34 -9.68
CA PRO A 126 12.60 0.01 -9.80
C PRO A 126 13.11 -0.89 -8.68
N LEU A 127 12.20 -1.67 -8.10
CA LEU A 127 12.55 -2.64 -7.08
C LEU A 127 13.37 -3.77 -7.70
N LEU A 128 14.39 -4.23 -6.98
CA LEU A 128 15.05 -5.46 -7.34
C LEU A 128 14.09 -6.64 -7.13
N PRO A 129 14.22 -7.76 -7.87
CA PRO A 129 13.33 -8.90 -7.73
C PRO A 129 13.18 -9.42 -6.28
N GLU A 130 14.27 -9.37 -5.50
CA GLU A 130 14.31 -9.74 -4.09
C GLU A 130 13.59 -8.75 -3.15
N GLU A 131 13.26 -7.54 -3.63
CA GLU A 131 12.62 -6.46 -2.88
C GLU A 131 11.13 -6.29 -3.22
N PHE A 132 10.58 -7.10 -4.15
CA PHE A 132 9.23 -6.91 -4.67
C PHE A 132 8.12 -7.20 -3.63
N PRO A 133 7.24 -6.24 -3.29
CA PRO A 133 6.15 -6.44 -2.34
C PRO A 133 4.86 -6.90 -3.03
N TRP A 134 4.47 -8.14 -2.78
CA TRP A 134 3.18 -8.69 -3.20
C TRP A 134 2.09 -8.26 -2.23
N ASN A 135 0.96 -7.76 -2.74
CA ASN A 135 -0.22 -7.41 -1.94
C ASN A 135 -0.99 -8.66 -1.43
N PHE A 136 -0.26 -9.66 -0.94
CA PHE A 136 -0.75 -10.94 -0.44
C PHE A 136 -0.05 -11.24 0.89
N PHE A 137 -0.78 -11.86 1.81
CA PHE A 137 -0.20 -12.35 3.05
C PHE A 137 0.39 -13.74 2.82
N CYS A 138 1.41 -14.08 3.60
CA CYS A 138 1.89 -15.45 3.68
C CYS A 138 1.00 -16.24 4.65
N ASP A 139 0.28 -17.26 4.19
CA ASP A 139 -0.53 -18.14 5.05
C ASP A 139 0.29 -18.86 6.13
N GLY A 140 1.58 -19.09 5.88
CA GLY A 140 2.45 -19.81 6.82
C GLY A 140 3.00 -18.96 7.97
N CYS A 141 3.19 -17.65 7.79
CA CYS A 141 3.75 -16.78 8.83
C CYS A 141 3.00 -15.46 9.05
N GLN A 142 1.91 -15.25 8.30
CA GLN A 142 1.09 -14.04 8.31
C GLN A 142 1.85 -12.75 7.96
N MET A 143 3.06 -12.86 7.39
CA MET A 143 3.76 -11.67 6.91
C MET A 143 2.96 -11.03 5.78
N TYR A 144 2.90 -9.71 5.79
CA TYR A 144 2.20 -8.92 4.81
C TYR A 144 2.93 -7.58 4.62
N PRO A 145 3.19 -7.14 3.37
CA PRO A 145 3.11 -7.93 2.13
C PRO A 145 4.15 -9.07 2.09
N ILE A 146 3.95 -10.09 1.25
CA ILE A 146 5.04 -11.03 0.91
C ILE A 146 6.12 -10.26 0.14
N ILE A 147 7.38 -10.33 0.59
CA ILE A 147 8.51 -9.67 -0.09
C ILE A 147 9.32 -10.70 -0.89
N GLY A 148 9.65 -10.36 -2.14
CA GLY A 148 10.47 -11.15 -3.05
C GLY A 148 9.63 -12.12 -3.89
N GLN A 149 9.91 -13.42 -3.77
CA GLN A 149 9.16 -14.44 -4.51
C GLN A 149 7.89 -14.85 -3.75
N ARG A 150 6.81 -15.01 -4.50
CA ARG A 150 5.52 -15.50 -4.02
C ARG A 150 5.25 -16.88 -4.59
N TYR A 151 4.81 -17.80 -3.74
CA TYR A 151 4.46 -19.16 -4.09
C TYR A 151 2.97 -19.38 -3.82
N TYR A 152 2.25 -19.95 -4.77
CA TYR A 152 0.80 -20.19 -4.67
C TYR A 152 0.50 -21.69 -4.74
N CYS A 153 -0.39 -22.16 -3.88
CA CYS A 153 -0.94 -23.51 -3.97
C CYS A 153 -2.37 -23.45 -4.54
N SER A 154 -2.52 -23.92 -5.78
CA SER A 154 -3.81 -24.02 -6.47
C SER A 154 -4.73 -25.11 -5.88
N THR A 155 -4.17 -26.06 -5.12
CA THR A 155 -4.94 -27.15 -4.50
C THR A 155 -5.65 -26.69 -3.22
N CYS A 156 -5.02 -25.84 -2.41
CA CYS A 156 -5.61 -25.34 -1.17
C CYS A 156 -6.60 -24.19 -1.39
N GLY A 157 -6.54 -23.51 -2.54
CA GLY A 157 -7.39 -22.37 -2.86
C GLY A 157 -7.05 -21.15 -1.99
N HIS A 158 -6.44 -20.13 -2.59
CA HIS A 158 -5.99 -18.91 -1.89
C HIS A 158 -4.92 -19.15 -0.81
N TYR A 159 -3.95 -20.03 -1.10
CA TYR A 159 -2.86 -20.31 -0.17
C TYR A 159 -1.53 -19.82 -0.75
N ASP A 160 -1.01 -18.75 -0.16
CA ASP A 160 0.16 -18.00 -0.59
C ASP A 160 1.29 -18.11 0.43
N LEU A 161 2.52 -18.37 -0.03
CA LEU A 161 3.70 -18.47 0.82
C LEU A 161 4.84 -17.57 0.35
N CYS A 162 5.54 -16.99 1.32
CA CYS A 162 6.84 -16.35 1.08
C CYS A 162 7.94 -17.41 0.92
N SER A 163 9.09 -17.02 0.36
CA SER A 163 10.26 -17.90 0.20
C SER A 163 10.72 -18.59 1.49
N ALA A 164 10.51 -17.96 2.65
CA ALA A 164 10.89 -18.57 3.93
C ALA A 164 9.92 -19.67 4.38
N CYS A 165 8.63 -19.56 4.06
CA CYS A 165 7.64 -20.57 4.39
C CYS A 165 7.56 -21.67 3.34
N GLU A 166 7.80 -21.37 2.07
CA GLU A 166 7.95 -22.39 1.01
C GLU A 166 9.03 -23.40 1.39
N LYS A 167 10.21 -22.94 1.83
CA LYS A 167 11.32 -23.81 2.27
C LYS A 167 11.00 -24.72 3.46
N LYS A 168 9.97 -24.40 4.24
CA LYS A 168 9.54 -25.25 5.37
C LYS A 168 8.73 -26.46 4.90
N GLY A 169 8.27 -26.45 3.65
CA GLY A 169 7.45 -27.48 3.05
C GLY A 169 5.95 -27.21 3.22
N HIS A 170 5.20 -27.56 2.18
CA HIS A 170 3.74 -27.58 2.14
C HIS A 170 3.31 -28.90 1.48
N GLU A 171 2.20 -29.50 1.91
CA GLU A 171 1.81 -30.85 1.48
C GLU A 171 1.48 -30.97 -0.01
N HIS A 172 1.10 -29.84 -0.64
CA HIS A 172 0.76 -29.77 -2.06
C HIS A 172 1.84 -29.05 -2.87
N PRO A 173 1.92 -29.28 -4.19
CA PRO A 173 2.80 -28.53 -5.08
C PRO A 173 2.54 -27.02 -5.00
N LEU A 174 3.63 -26.25 -4.97
CA LEU A 174 3.62 -24.79 -4.99
C LEU A 174 4.10 -24.30 -6.35
N GLU A 175 3.38 -23.33 -6.92
CA GLU A 175 3.77 -22.64 -8.15
C GLU A 175 4.42 -21.30 -7.80
N LEU A 176 5.58 -21.01 -8.39
CA LEU A 176 6.20 -19.69 -8.30
C LEU A 176 5.43 -18.70 -9.17
N ILE A 177 4.86 -17.67 -8.56
CA ILE A 177 4.13 -16.62 -9.28
C ILE A 177 5.13 -15.60 -9.84
N PRO A 178 5.18 -15.39 -11.17
CA PRO A 178 6.07 -14.41 -11.78
C PRO A 178 5.63 -12.99 -11.42
N GLN A 179 6.58 -12.12 -11.09
CA GLN A 179 6.30 -10.71 -10.83
C GLN A 179 5.59 -10.08 -12.05
N PRO A 180 4.54 -9.26 -11.84
CA PRO A 180 3.95 -8.49 -12.93
C PRO A 180 5.04 -7.64 -13.57
N THR A 181 5.25 -7.81 -14.88
CA THR A 181 6.04 -6.84 -15.63
C THR A 181 5.16 -5.61 -15.81
N GLU A 182 5.61 -4.44 -15.36
CA GLU A 182 5.01 -3.19 -15.80
C GLU A 182 5.14 -3.15 -17.33
N ASN A 183 4.07 -3.46 -18.06
CA ASN A 183 3.98 -3.03 -19.44
C ASN A 183 3.81 -1.51 -19.37
N GLU A 184 4.83 -0.75 -19.77
CA GLU A 184 4.81 0.72 -19.81
C GLU A 184 3.86 1.29 -20.89
N ASP A 185 2.92 0.50 -21.41
CA ASP A 185 2.00 0.88 -22.48
C ASP A 185 0.54 0.62 -22.06
N ASP A 186 -0.05 1.58 -21.34
CA ASP A 186 -1.47 1.98 -21.43
C ASP A 186 -1.72 3.31 -20.68
#